data_AF-A0A3N1DAY8-F1
#
_entry.id   AF-A0A3N1DAY8-F1
#
_cell.length_a   1.000
_cell.length_b   1.000
_cell.length_c   1.000
_cell.angle_alpha   90.00
_cell.angle_beta   90.00
_cell.angle_gamma   90.00
#
_symmetry.space_group_name_H-M   'P 1'
#
loop_
_entity.id
_entity.type
_entity.pdbx_description
1 polymer ?
#
loop_
_entity_poly.entity_id
_entity_poly.type
_entity_poly.pdbx_seq_one_letter_code
_entity_poly.pdbx_strand_id
1 'polypeptide(L)' 'MYLWIWRHLPVRHPAAKAGVSFLLLLIVAAVLWYWVFPSVMPMLQFDNGTVHDGS' A
#
# COMPACT_ATOMS: atom_id res chain seq x y z
N MET A 1 7.67 -1.91 23.95
CA MET A 1 6.51 -1.10 24.38
C MET A 1 5.19 -1.36 23.65
N TYR A 2 5.04 -2.40 22.81
CA TYR A 2 3.71 -2.99 22.54
C TYR A 2 3.66 -4.49 22.83
N LEU A 3 4.80 -5.13 23.15
CA LEU A 3 4.93 -6.57 23.43
C LEU A 3 3.97 -7.07 24.52
N TRP A 4 3.61 -6.21 25.47
CA TRP A 4 2.72 -6.55 26.57
C TRP A 4 1.23 -6.57 26.14
N ILE A 5 0.83 -5.69 25.21
CA ILE A 5 -0.52 -5.66 24.64
C ILE A 5 -0.80 -6.90 23.79
N TRP A 6 0.24 -7.44 23.14
CA TRP A 6 0.14 -8.73 22.46
C TRP A 6 -0.15 -9.89 23.43
N ARG A 7 0.09 -9.75 24.75
CA ARG A 7 -0.10 -10.83 25.73
C ARG A 7 -1.52 -10.91 26.30
N HIS A 8 -2.38 -9.95 25.98
CA HIS A 8 -3.77 -9.90 26.48
C HIS A 8 -4.82 -10.32 25.44
N LEU A 9 -4.41 -10.65 24.21
CA LEU A 9 -5.30 -11.27 23.23
C LEU A 9 -5.22 -12.81 23.39
N PRO A 10 -6.34 -13.50 23.68
CA PRO A 10 -6.42 -14.94 23.93
C PRO A 10 -6.29 -15.77 22.64
N VAL A 11 -5.32 -15.43 21.79
CA VAL A 11 -5.05 -16.15 20.55
C VAL A 11 -3.99 -17.20 20.86
N ARG A 12 -4.46 -18.44 20.99
CA ARG A 12 -3.72 -19.66 21.37
C ARG A 12 -2.50 -20.00 20.51
N HIS A 13 -2.25 -19.28 19.40
CA HIS A 13 -1.18 -19.60 18.46
C HIS A 13 -0.35 -18.37 18.02
N PRO A 14 0.97 -18.34 18.28
CA PRO A 14 1.86 -17.27 17.81
C PRO A 14 1.93 -17.16 16.29
N ALA A 15 1.68 -18.27 15.55
CA ALA A 15 1.63 -18.29 14.10
C ALA A 15 0.50 -17.40 13.51
N ALA A 16 -0.63 -17.26 14.21
CA ALA A 16 -1.74 -16.44 13.74
C ALA A 16 -1.39 -14.94 13.74
N LYS A 17 -0.55 -14.48 14.68
CA LYS A 17 -0.09 -13.09 14.72
C LYS A 17 0.84 -12.76 13.56
N ALA A 18 1.74 -13.67 13.22
CA ALA A 18 2.59 -13.53 12.04
C ALA A 18 1.72 -13.49 10.77
N GLY A 19 0.71 -14.35 10.68
CA GLY A 19 -0.25 -14.35 9.58
C GLY A 19 -0.99 -13.03 9.41
N VAL A 20 -1.50 -12.44 10.49
CA VAL A 20 -2.21 -11.15 10.44
C VAL A 20 -1.28 -10.01 10.04
N SER A 21 -0.05 -9.95 10.57
CA SER A 21 0.91 -8.91 10.18
C SER A 21 1.32 -9.05 8.71
N PHE A 22 1.50 -10.28 8.24
CA PHE A 22 1.82 -10.55 6.84
C PHE A 22 0.65 -10.20 5.92
N LEU A 23 -0.58 -10.51 6.34
CA LEU A 23 -1.80 -10.15 5.62
C LEU A 23 -1.96 -8.63 5.52
N LEU A 24 -1.70 -7.89 6.61
CA LEU A 24 -1.70 -6.42 6.60
C LEU A 24 -0.70 -5.86 5.60
N LEU A 25 0.54 -6.39 5.57
CA LEU A 25 1.54 -5.98 4.60
C LEU A 25 1.10 -6.27 3.16
N LEU A 26 0.50 -7.44 2.91
CA LEU A 26 -0.04 -7.79 1.58
C LEU A 26 -1.18 -6.85 1.16
N ILE A 27 -2.09 -6.51 2.07
CA ILE A 27 -3.17 -5.56 1.81
C ILE A 27 -2.59 -4.19 1.43
N VAL A 28 -1.62 -3.67 2.20
CA VAL A 28 -0.97 -2.39 1.89
C VAL A 28 -0.27 -2.44 0.53
N ALA A 29 0.50 -3.50 0.26
CA ALA A 29 1.17 -3.66 -1.03
C ALA A 29 0.18 -3.70 -2.20
N ALA A 30 -0.94 -4.42 -2.05
CA ALA A 30 -2.00 -4.47 -3.06
C ALA A 30 -2.65 -3.10 -3.27
N VAL A 31 -2.92 -2.34 -2.21
CA VAL A 31 -3.47 -0.98 -2.32
C VAL A 31 -2.49 -0.05 -3.04
N LEU A 32 -1.20 -0.11 -2.73
CA LEU A 32 -0.20 0.69 -3.44
C LEU A 32 -0.15 0.29 -4.93
N TRP A 33 -0.21 -1.00 -5.23
CA TRP A 33 -0.13 -1.48 -6.61
C TRP A 33 -1.35 -1.13 -7.45
N TYR A 34 -2.55 -1.36 -6.93
CA TYR A 34 -3.80 -1.18 -7.69
C TYR A 34 -4.41 0.21 -7.56
N TRP A 35 -4.02 1.00 -6.56
CA TRP A 35 -4.65 2.30 -6.29
C TRP A 35 -3.68 3.46 -6.43
N VAL A 36 -2.49 3.35 -5.82
CA VAL A 36 -1.48 4.40 -5.93
C VAL A 36 -0.92 4.41 -7.35
N PHE A 37 -0.43 3.29 -7.88
CA PHE A 37 0.19 3.23 -9.21
C PHE A 37 -0.70 3.81 -10.34
N PRO A 38 -1.99 3.42 -10.44
CA PRO A 38 -2.88 3.97 -11.47
C PRO A 38 -3.23 5.43 -11.25
N SER A 39 -3.12 5.94 -10.02
CA SER A 39 -3.34 7.35 -9.70
C SER A 39 -2.11 8.22 -9.97
N VAL A 40 -0.88 7.66 -9.89
CA VAL A 40 0.35 8.40 -10.25
C VAL A 40 0.58 8.44 -11.76
N MET A 41 0.15 7.41 -12.49
CA MET A 41 0.23 7.36 -13.95
C MET A 41 -0.34 8.62 -14.64
N PRO A 42 -1.52 9.16 -14.25
CA PRO A 42 -2.00 10.44 -14.75
C PRO A 42 -1.09 11.60 -14.36
N MET A 43 -0.60 11.67 -13.13
CA MET A 43 0.27 12.78 -12.67
C MET A 43 1.61 12.87 -13.43
N LEU A 44 2.12 11.75 -13.97
CA LEU A 44 3.30 11.72 -14.84
C LEU A 44 3.02 12.17 -16.29
N GLN A 45 1.77 12.33 -16.70
CA GLN A 45 1.36 12.61 -18.09
C GLN A 45 0.66 13.97 -18.27
N PHE A 46 0.83 14.91 -17.33
CA PHE A 46 0.18 16.22 -17.41
C PHE A 46 1.13 17.42 -17.30
N ASP A 47 2.31 17.35 -17.90
CA ASP A 47 2.96 18.58 -18.36
C ASP A 47 3.03 18.60 -19.89
N ASN A 48 2.05 19.31 -20.44
CA ASN A 48 1.95 19.95 -21.77
C ASN A 48 1.64 19.09 -23.00
N GLY A 49 0.36 19.11 -23.36
CA GLY A 49 -0.08 18.91 -24.73
C GLY A 49 0.51 19.96 -25.69
N THR A 50 0.97 19.45 -26.84
CA THR A 50 0.56 19.86 -28.20
C THR A 50 0.77 21.33 -28.65
N VAL A 51 1.69 21.44 -29.63
CA VAL A 51 1.68 22.32 -30.83
C VAL A 51 2.03 23.80 -30.66
N HIS A 52 3.23 24.16 -31.12
CA HIS A 52 3.38 25.29 -32.04
C HIS A 52 3.92 24.76 -33.37
N ASP A 53 3.00 24.38 -34.26
CA ASP A 53 3.17 24.57 -35.69
C ASP A 53 3.41 26.06 -35.91
N GLY A 54 4.62 26.45 -36.31
CA GLY A 54 4.91 27.86 -36.62
C GLY A 54 6.37 28.26 -36.59
N SER A 55 7.13 27.88 -37.63
CA SER A 55 8.03 28.77 -38.42
C SER A 55 8.82 27.96 -39.44
#